data_AF-A0A972EH55-F1
#
_entry.id   AF-A0A972EH55-F1
#
_cell.length_a   1.000
_cell.length_b   1.000
_cell.length_c   1.000
_cell.angle_alpha   90.00
_cell.angle_beta   90.00
_cell.angle_gamma   90.00
#
_symmetry.space_group_name_H-M   'P 1'
#
loop_
_entity.id
_entity.type
_entity.pdbx_description
1 polymer ?
#
loop_
_entity_poly.entity_id
_entity_poly.type
_entity_poly.pdbx_seq_one_letter_code
_entity_poly.pdbx_strand_id
1 'polypeptide(L)'
;MFFDDYFKTGKVYHIAPVNDLGKILSDGIKHDDKVTYEYKYYAFHCFIDSMKPAYIPSWVKRKDAIFATKNYRREPGFCSHSVVMALDVEPSKCWIANENRANQIYEPFILQGVDSLRDAGEYVKTQGRKLIEEYWETSLSFEENLRKRMDLKDGYDAEVLIFHDVRPEDIEILYIVSDHRVMKFDEWKKVFCKKR
;
A
#
# COMPACT_ATOMS: atom_id res chain seq x y z
N MET A 1 -7.75 -14.35 -6.83
CA MET A 1 -6.53 -13.63 -6.49
C MET A 1 -5.51 -13.82 -7.61
N PHE A 2 -4.62 -12.84 -7.83
CA PHE A 2 -3.57 -12.90 -8.86
C PHE A 2 -2.39 -13.77 -8.42
N PHE A 3 -1.96 -13.59 -7.17
CA PHE A 3 -0.94 -14.41 -6.53
C PHE A 3 -1.56 -15.49 -5.65
N ASP A 4 -0.75 -16.46 -5.24
CA ASP A 4 -1.11 -17.40 -4.19
C ASP A 4 -1.23 -16.69 -2.82
N ASP A 5 -1.94 -17.33 -1.89
CA ASP A 5 -2.15 -16.80 -0.53
C ASP A 5 -0.83 -16.70 0.26
N TYR A 6 -0.75 -15.74 1.19
CA TYR A 6 0.41 -15.52 2.06
C TYR A 6 0.85 -16.79 2.80
N PHE A 7 -0.07 -17.68 3.20
CA PHE A 7 0.31 -18.94 3.84
C PHE A 7 1.13 -19.88 2.96
N LYS A 8 1.06 -19.70 1.63
CA LYS A 8 1.84 -20.46 0.65
C LYS A 8 3.10 -19.72 0.22
N THR A 9 3.03 -18.40 0.07
CA THR A 9 4.13 -17.61 -0.48
C THR A 9 5.06 -17.05 0.58
N GLY A 10 4.54 -16.69 1.77
CA GLY A 10 5.23 -15.89 2.76
C GLY A 10 5.48 -14.44 2.32
N LYS A 11 4.88 -13.99 1.21
CA LYS A 11 5.17 -12.69 0.58
C LYS A 11 4.01 -11.72 0.68
N VAL A 12 4.33 -10.44 0.79
CA VAL A 12 3.42 -9.32 0.47
C VAL A 12 3.90 -8.61 -0.78
N TYR A 13 3.04 -7.79 -1.39
CA TYR A 13 3.33 -7.22 -2.70
C TYR A 13 3.30 -5.69 -2.68
N HIS A 14 4.37 -5.07 -3.20
CA HIS A 14 4.53 -3.63 -3.30
C HIS A 14 4.58 -3.18 -4.76
N ILE A 15 4.10 -1.97 -5.02
CA ILE A 15 4.19 -1.31 -6.32
C ILE A 15 4.95 0.01 -6.13
N ALA A 16 5.94 0.23 -7.00
CA ALA A 16 6.67 1.47 -7.06
C ALA A 16 6.78 1.98 -8.51
N PRO A 17 6.98 3.29 -8.73
CA PRO A 17 7.39 3.82 -10.03
C PRO A 17 8.64 3.11 -10.55
N VAL A 18 8.67 2.81 -11.85
CA VAL A 18 9.83 2.15 -12.48
C VAL A 18 11.12 2.96 -12.34
N ASN A 19 11.02 4.28 -12.23
CA ASN A 19 12.17 5.18 -12.02
C ASN A 19 12.85 4.98 -10.66
N ASP A 20 12.15 4.43 -9.68
CA ASP A 20 12.69 4.17 -8.34
C ASP A 20 13.44 2.84 -8.28
N LEU A 21 13.33 1.98 -9.30
CA LEU A 21 13.87 0.62 -9.29
C LEU A 21 15.37 0.56 -9.00
N GLY A 22 16.15 1.50 -9.55
CA GLY A 22 17.59 1.54 -9.30
C GLY A 22 17.93 1.75 -7.82
N LYS A 23 17.22 2.69 -7.16
CA LYS A 23 17.36 2.97 -5.72
C LYS A 23 16.85 1.80 -4.88
N ILE A 24 15.71 1.23 -5.25
CA ILE A 24 15.13 0.08 -4.52
C ILE A 24 16.09 -1.10 -4.49
N LEU A 25 16.75 -1.38 -5.62
CA LEU A 25 17.72 -2.48 -5.72
C LEU A 25 19.04 -2.19 -4.99
N SER A 26 19.42 -0.93 -4.77
CA SER A 26 20.67 -0.59 -4.07
C SER A 26 20.47 -0.38 -2.57
N ASP A 27 19.38 0.27 -2.18
CA ASP A 27 19.20 0.83 -0.83
C ASP A 27 18.03 0.18 -0.08
N GLY A 28 17.15 -0.53 -0.80
CA GLY A 28 15.91 -1.10 -0.27
C GLY A 28 14.75 -0.11 -0.34
N ILE A 29 13.75 -0.31 0.51
CA ILE A 29 12.56 0.55 0.60
C ILE A 29 12.44 1.07 2.02
N LYS A 30 12.34 2.40 2.15
CA LYS A 30 12.00 3.10 3.39
C LYS A 30 10.71 3.89 3.23
N HIS A 31 10.08 4.23 4.35
CA HIS A 31 8.81 4.98 4.35
C HIS A 31 8.98 6.43 3.86
N ASP A 32 10.14 7.04 4.08
CA ASP A 32 10.48 8.42 3.76
C ASP A 32 11.15 8.61 2.38
N ASP A 33 11.28 7.53 1.60
CA ASP A 33 12.07 7.53 0.37
C ASP A 33 11.42 8.23 -0.83
N LYS A 34 10.14 8.59 -0.73
CA LYS A 34 9.34 9.06 -1.87
C LYS A 34 9.04 10.56 -1.74
N VAL A 35 9.74 11.39 -2.50
CA VAL A 35 9.46 12.85 -2.60
C VAL A 35 7.99 13.12 -2.98
N THR A 36 7.38 12.25 -3.79
CA THR A 36 5.97 12.36 -4.17
C THR A 36 5.00 12.05 -3.03
N TYR A 37 5.44 11.34 -2.00
CA TYR A 37 4.62 11.01 -0.83
C TYR A 37 4.31 12.24 0.01
N GLU A 38 5.32 13.10 0.22
CA GLU A 38 5.18 14.31 1.03
C GLU A 38 4.09 15.23 0.48
N TYR A 39 4.11 15.49 -0.83
CA TYR A 39 3.13 16.38 -1.47
C TYR A 39 1.75 15.75 -1.66
N LYS A 40 1.67 14.44 -1.95
CA LYS A 40 0.39 13.80 -2.31
C LYS A 40 -0.39 13.24 -1.12
N TYR A 41 0.30 12.58 -0.20
CA TYR A 41 -0.35 11.68 0.75
C TYR A 41 -0.10 12.03 2.22
N TYR A 42 0.98 12.73 2.55
CA TYR A 42 1.37 12.98 3.95
C TYR A 42 0.26 13.65 4.79
N ALA A 43 -0.36 14.71 4.27
CA ALA A 43 -1.43 15.41 4.97
C ALA A 43 -2.66 14.50 5.21
N PHE A 44 -2.98 13.65 4.22
CA PHE A 44 -4.07 12.69 4.31
C PHE A 44 -3.78 11.59 5.36
N HIS A 45 -2.56 11.07 5.39
CA HIS A 45 -2.17 10.08 6.40
C HIS A 45 -2.15 10.69 7.81
N CYS A 46 -1.65 11.92 7.97
CA CYS A 46 -1.73 12.65 9.24
C CYS A 46 -3.18 12.84 9.70
N PHE A 47 -4.10 13.11 8.77
CA PHE A 47 -5.52 13.23 9.08
C PHE A 47 -6.11 11.92 9.60
N ILE A 48 -5.82 10.79 8.95
CA ILE A 48 -6.26 9.47 9.43
C ILE A 48 -5.64 9.14 10.80
N ASP A 49 -4.35 9.40 10.98
CA ASP A 49 -3.62 9.16 12.24
C ASP A 49 -4.14 10.02 13.40
N SER A 50 -4.66 11.23 13.11
CA SER A 50 -5.21 12.13 14.15
C SER A 50 -6.45 11.59 14.85
N MET A 51 -7.15 10.63 14.22
CA MET A 51 -8.34 9.96 14.76
C MET A 51 -8.07 8.52 15.21
N LYS A 52 -6.79 8.14 15.29
CA LYS A 52 -6.38 6.80 15.74
C LYS A 52 -6.78 6.57 17.20
N PRO A 53 -7.59 5.53 17.51
CA PRO A 53 -7.96 5.22 18.88
C PRO A 53 -6.77 4.84 19.76
N ALA A 54 -6.89 5.09 21.07
CA ALA A 54 -5.81 4.84 22.04
C ALA A 54 -5.44 3.35 22.22
N TYR A 55 -6.35 2.42 21.88
CA TYR A 55 -6.08 0.99 21.94
C TYR A 55 -5.17 0.50 20.80
N ILE A 56 -5.08 1.24 19.68
CA ILE A 56 -4.15 0.94 18.60
C ILE A 56 -2.74 1.33 19.07
N PRO A 57 -1.74 0.43 18.97
CA PRO A 57 -0.40 0.71 19.45
C PRO A 57 0.18 2.03 18.93
N SER A 58 0.97 2.71 19.76
CA SER A 58 1.53 4.04 19.45
C SER A 58 2.52 4.03 18.29
N TRP A 59 3.13 2.88 18.00
CA TRP A 59 4.04 2.68 16.87
C TRP A 59 3.31 2.54 15.53
N VAL A 60 2.01 2.20 15.54
CA VAL A 60 1.19 2.13 14.33
C VAL A 60 0.80 3.55 13.94
N LYS A 61 1.47 4.10 12.93
CA LYS A 61 1.21 5.43 12.38
C LYS A 61 1.21 5.35 10.86
N ARG A 62 0.04 5.47 10.23
CA ARG A 62 -0.13 5.29 8.78
C ARG A 62 0.87 6.14 7.98
N LYS A 63 1.19 7.35 8.45
CA LYS A 63 2.14 8.25 7.79
C LYS A 63 3.60 7.75 7.76
N ASP A 64 3.93 6.77 8.60
CA ASP A 64 5.28 6.20 8.75
C ASP A 64 5.37 4.78 8.12
N ALA A 65 4.36 4.38 7.33
CA ALA A 65 4.26 3.03 6.79
C ALA A 65 4.75 2.90 5.33
N ILE A 66 5.37 1.76 5.01
CA ILE A 66 5.49 1.29 3.62
C ILE A 66 4.22 0.49 3.30
N PHE A 67 3.54 0.86 2.22
CA PHE A 67 2.27 0.26 1.82
C PHE A 67 2.47 -0.93 0.90
N ALA A 68 1.92 -2.08 1.25
CA ALA A 68 1.87 -3.27 0.41
C ALA A 68 0.46 -3.87 0.42
N THR A 69 0.25 -4.95 -0.29
CA THR A 69 -0.97 -5.75 -0.21
C THR A 69 -0.64 -7.23 -0.02
N LYS A 70 -1.54 -7.99 0.59
CA LYS A 70 -1.41 -9.44 0.65
C LYS A 70 -1.64 -10.10 -0.71
N ASN A 71 -2.44 -9.48 -1.59
CA ASN A 71 -2.73 -10.02 -2.90
C ASN A 71 -3.46 -9.00 -3.79
N TYR A 72 -3.56 -9.30 -5.09
CA TYR A 72 -4.40 -8.56 -6.01
C TYR A 72 -5.59 -9.40 -6.48
N ARG A 73 -6.62 -8.70 -7.00
CA ARG A 73 -7.70 -9.33 -7.77
C ARG A 73 -7.11 -10.05 -9.00
N ARG A 74 -7.84 -11.04 -9.53
CA ARG A 74 -7.36 -11.91 -10.62
C ARG A 74 -6.87 -11.13 -11.85
N GLU A 75 -7.47 -9.98 -12.11
CA GLU A 75 -7.09 -9.05 -13.16
C GLU A 75 -6.74 -7.69 -12.51
N PRO A 76 -5.48 -7.51 -12.07
CA PRO A 76 -5.07 -6.27 -11.44
C PRO A 76 -4.97 -5.13 -12.46
N GLY A 77 -5.57 -3.98 -12.14
CA GLY A 77 -5.38 -2.73 -12.88
C GLY A 77 -4.10 -2.02 -12.43
N PHE A 78 -2.93 -2.61 -12.68
CA PHE A 78 -1.67 -1.95 -12.34
C PHE A 78 -1.50 -0.63 -13.09
N CYS A 79 -1.04 0.41 -12.39
CA CYS A 79 -0.65 1.66 -13.03
C CYS A 79 0.52 1.42 -13.98
N SER A 80 0.51 2.07 -15.14
CA SER A 80 1.63 2.00 -16.06
C SER A 80 2.90 2.62 -15.46
N HIS A 81 4.05 2.27 -16.06
CA HIS A 81 5.38 2.69 -15.61
C HIS A 81 5.67 2.33 -14.15
N SER A 82 5.23 1.15 -13.75
CA SER A 82 5.40 0.64 -12.38
C SER A 82 6.17 -0.67 -12.37
N VAL A 83 6.75 -0.99 -11.23
CA VAL A 83 7.35 -2.28 -10.92
C VAL A 83 6.53 -2.96 -9.81
N VAL A 84 6.20 -4.24 -10.01
CA VAL A 84 5.51 -5.08 -9.02
C VAL A 84 6.53 -5.98 -8.35
N MET A 85 6.55 -5.97 -7.03
CA MET A 85 7.57 -6.65 -6.22
C MET A 85 6.92 -7.54 -5.18
N ALA A 86 7.54 -8.67 -4.89
CA ALA A 86 7.27 -9.46 -3.68
C ALA A 86 8.29 -9.06 -2.60
N LEU A 87 7.81 -8.90 -1.38
CA LEU A 87 8.60 -8.50 -0.22
C LEU A 87 8.52 -9.58 0.87
N ASP A 88 9.66 -9.86 1.49
CA ASP A 88 9.72 -10.49 2.81
C ASP A 88 9.57 -9.43 3.89
N VAL A 89 8.68 -9.68 4.85
CA VAL A 89 8.35 -8.73 5.92
C VAL A 89 8.34 -9.42 7.28
N GLU A 90 8.52 -8.65 8.35
CA GLU A 90 8.38 -9.11 9.73
C GLU A 90 6.94 -8.88 10.21
N PRO A 91 6.08 -9.92 10.34
CA PRO A 91 4.66 -9.73 10.64
C PRO A 91 4.39 -9.01 11.97
N SER A 92 5.26 -9.18 12.97
CA SER A 92 5.19 -8.50 14.27
C SER A 92 5.30 -6.97 14.17
N LYS A 93 5.87 -6.47 13.06
CA LYS A 93 6.04 -5.05 12.73
C LYS A 93 5.13 -4.60 11.58
N CYS A 94 4.06 -5.35 11.33
CA CYS A 94 3.10 -5.04 10.29
C CYS A 94 1.67 -4.91 10.85
N TRP A 95 0.88 -4.08 10.19
CA TRP A 95 -0.54 -3.86 10.49
C TRP A 95 -1.37 -4.06 9.23
N ILE A 96 -2.60 -4.54 9.39
CA ILE A 96 -3.54 -4.75 8.30
C ILE A 96 -4.72 -3.81 8.51
N ALA A 97 -5.12 -3.13 7.44
CA ALA A 97 -6.30 -2.28 7.45
C ALA A 97 -7.09 -2.40 6.14
N ASN A 98 -8.31 -1.87 6.15
CA ASN A 98 -9.20 -1.90 4.99
C ASN A 98 -9.00 -0.65 4.13
N GLU A 99 -8.25 -0.77 3.06
CA GLU A 99 -7.89 0.32 2.14
C GLU A 99 -9.14 1.00 1.54
N ASN A 100 -10.21 0.24 1.28
CA ASN A 100 -11.47 0.79 0.74
C ASN A 100 -12.05 1.91 1.62
N ARG A 101 -11.79 1.90 2.93
CA ARG A 101 -12.26 2.95 3.84
C ARG A 101 -11.44 4.23 3.66
N ALA A 102 -10.13 4.12 3.50
CA ALA A 102 -9.26 5.26 3.22
C ALA A 102 -9.52 5.81 1.80
N ASN A 103 -9.62 4.95 0.79
CA ASN A 103 -9.74 5.36 -0.61
C ASN A 103 -11.00 6.19 -0.89
N GLN A 104 -12.11 5.95 -0.19
CA GLN A 104 -13.33 6.77 -0.34
C GLN A 104 -13.19 8.21 0.18
N ILE A 105 -12.14 8.51 0.94
CA ILE A 105 -11.94 9.82 1.58
C ILE A 105 -10.90 10.65 0.83
N TYR A 106 -9.98 9.99 0.11
CA TYR A 106 -8.80 10.64 -0.45
C TYR A 106 -9.15 11.78 -1.42
N GLU A 107 -9.96 11.52 -2.45
CA GLU A 107 -10.35 12.55 -3.42
C GLU A 107 -11.14 13.69 -2.75
N PRO A 108 -12.19 13.45 -1.94
CA PRO A 108 -12.85 14.52 -1.18
C PRO A 108 -11.88 15.34 -0.31
N PHE A 109 -10.92 14.68 0.34
CA PHE A 109 -9.94 15.33 1.21
C PHE A 109 -9.00 16.26 0.45
N ILE A 110 -8.52 15.87 -0.73
CA ILE A 110 -7.64 16.72 -1.53
C ILE A 110 -8.42 17.84 -2.24
N LEU A 111 -9.65 17.55 -2.70
CA LEU A 111 -10.44 18.47 -3.51
C LEU A 111 -11.22 19.51 -2.69
N GLN A 112 -11.34 19.36 -1.36
CA GLN A 112 -12.06 20.31 -0.50
C GLN A 112 -11.49 21.74 -0.54
N GLY A 113 -10.24 21.93 -1.00
CA GLY A 113 -9.60 23.24 -1.17
C GLY A 113 -9.89 23.91 -2.53
N VAL A 114 -10.57 23.23 -3.46
CA VAL A 114 -10.94 23.79 -4.77
C VAL A 114 -12.30 24.47 -4.64
N ASP A 115 -12.38 25.75 -4.99
CA ASP A 115 -13.58 26.59 -4.76
C ASP A 115 -14.90 25.97 -5.26
N SER A 116 -14.86 25.34 -6.45
CA SER A 116 -16.03 24.67 -7.05
C SER A 116 -16.39 23.33 -6.42
N LEU A 117 -15.55 22.80 -5.52
CA LEU A 117 -15.68 21.49 -4.87
C LEU A 117 -15.62 21.57 -3.34
N ARG A 118 -15.69 22.78 -2.76
CA ARG A 118 -15.58 23.01 -1.31
C ARG A 118 -16.53 22.18 -0.45
N ASP A 119 -17.69 21.82 -1.01
CA ASP A 119 -18.70 21.01 -0.32
C ASP A 119 -18.21 19.58 -0.04
N ALA A 120 -17.15 19.11 -0.72
CA ALA A 120 -16.43 17.88 -0.38
C ALA A 120 -15.88 17.91 1.05
N GLY A 121 -15.58 19.10 1.59
CA GLY A 121 -15.18 19.27 2.99
C GLY A 121 -16.25 18.83 3.99
N GLU A 122 -17.53 18.93 3.64
CA GLU A 122 -18.62 18.45 4.51
C GLU A 122 -18.68 16.91 4.52
N TYR A 123 -18.45 16.27 3.37
CA TYR A 123 -18.30 14.82 3.30
C TYR A 123 -17.16 14.35 4.21
N VAL A 124 -15.98 14.99 4.14
CA VAL A 124 -14.82 14.64 4.98
C VAL A 124 -15.15 14.78 6.47
N LYS A 125 -15.85 15.84 6.87
CA LYS A 125 -16.23 16.11 8.28
C LYS A 125 -17.30 15.14 8.81
N THR A 126 -18.13 14.57 7.95
CA THR A 126 -19.25 13.71 8.33
C THR A 126 -18.96 12.25 7.99
N GLN A 127 -19.24 11.83 6.76
CA GLN A 127 -19.07 10.45 6.31
C GLN A 127 -17.61 10.00 6.34
N GLY A 128 -16.67 10.90 6.00
CA GLY A 128 -15.25 10.63 6.04
C GLY A 128 -14.75 10.28 7.45
N ARG A 129 -15.24 10.96 8.49
CA ARG A 129 -14.92 10.61 9.89
C ARG A 129 -15.39 9.21 10.27
N LYS A 130 -16.63 8.86 9.93
CA LYS A 130 -17.17 7.51 10.16
C LYS A 130 -16.34 6.44 9.47
N LEU A 131 -15.92 6.70 8.22
CA LEU A 131 -15.06 5.79 7.47
C LEU A 131 -13.68 5.62 8.14
N ILE A 132 -13.13 6.65 8.80
CA ILE A 132 -11.85 6.55 9.52
C ILE A 132 -12.01 5.82 10.85
N GLU A 133 -13.13 6.01 11.54
CA GLU A 133 -13.48 5.21 12.71
C GLU A 133 -13.56 3.73 12.32
N GLU A 134 -14.32 3.39 11.28
CA GLU A 134 -14.41 2.03 10.73
C GLU A 134 -13.06 1.49 10.26
N TYR A 135 -12.23 2.33 9.64
CA TYR A 135 -10.88 1.97 9.22
C TYR A 135 -10.06 1.45 10.39
N TRP A 136 -10.03 2.19 11.50
CA TRP A 136 -9.26 1.78 12.68
C TRP A 136 -9.91 0.60 13.42
N GLU A 137 -11.25 0.61 13.57
CA GLU A 137 -12.00 -0.46 14.24
C GLU A 137 -11.86 -1.82 13.55
N THR A 138 -11.73 -1.82 12.23
CA THR A 138 -11.58 -3.05 11.43
C THR A 138 -10.13 -3.41 11.14
N SER A 139 -9.18 -2.58 11.59
CA SER A 139 -7.75 -2.83 11.46
C SER A 139 -7.22 -3.71 12.60
N LEU A 140 -6.13 -4.42 12.35
CA LEU A 140 -5.56 -5.39 13.29
C LEU A 140 -4.09 -5.67 12.96
N SER A 141 -3.37 -6.25 13.92
CA SER A 141 -1.99 -6.69 13.66
C SER A 141 -1.94 -7.74 12.55
N PHE A 142 -0.84 -7.81 11.82
CA PHE A 142 -0.67 -8.81 10.76
C PHE A 142 -0.81 -10.23 11.32
N GLU A 143 -0.18 -10.52 12.46
CA GLU A 143 -0.25 -11.82 13.12
C GLU A 143 -1.66 -12.21 13.53
N GLU A 144 -2.45 -11.25 14.03
CA GLU A 144 -3.85 -11.48 14.35
C GLU A 144 -4.66 -11.73 13.08
N ASN A 145 -4.37 -11.02 12.00
CA ASN A 145 -5.03 -11.25 10.72
C ASN A 145 -4.70 -12.63 10.12
N LEU A 146 -3.49 -13.16 10.33
CA LEU A 146 -3.18 -14.54 9.94
C LEU A 146 -4.13 -15.55 10.61
N ARG A 147 -4.60 -15.28 11.83
CA ARG A 147 -5.54 -16.15 12.56
C ARG A 147 -6.99 -15.85 12.21
N LYS A 148 -7.39 -14.57 12.24
CA LYS A 148 -8.79 -14.14 12.08
C LYS A 148 -9.24 -14.04 10.62
N ARG A 149 -8.31 -13.88 9.68
CA ARG A 149 -8.55 -13.73 8.24
C ARG A 149 -9.59 -12.65 7.90
N MET A 150 -9.47 -11.47 8.52
CA MET A 150 -10.32 -10.32 8.19
C MET A 150 -10.19 -9.94 6.70
N ASP A 151 -9.01 -10.16 6.13
CA ASP A 151 -8.71 -9.98 4.69
C ASP A 151 -9.56 -10.83 3.74
N LEU A 152 -10.25 -11.87 4.22
CA LEU A 152 -11.13 -12.71 3.41
C LEU A 152 -12.60 -12.27 3.45
N LYS A 153 -12.95 -11.28 4.27
CA LYS A 153 -14.31 -10.75 4.34
C LYS A 153 -14.61 -9.94 3.09
N ASP A 154 -15.83 -10.08 2.58
CA ASP A 154 -16.27 -9.32 1.41
C ASP A 154 -16.20 -7.81 1.67
N GLY A 155 -15.70 -7.07 0.69
CA GLY A 155 -15.45 -5.63 0.81
C GLY A 155 -14.23 -5.22 1.65
N TYR A 156 -13.44 -6.15 2.18
CA TYR A 156 -12.19 -5.86 2.88
C TYR A 156 -11.01 -5.87 1.89
N ASP A 157 -10.52 -4.69 1.52
CA ASP A 157 -9.32 -4.56 0.70
C ASP A 157 -8.10 -4.44 1.61
N ALA A 158 -7.39 -5.55 1.81
CA ALA A 158 -6.36 -5.67 2.82
C ALA A 158 -5.05 -5.01 2.36
N GLU A 159 -4.87 -3.76 2.74
CA GLU A 159 -3.55 -3.13 2.72
C GLU A 159 -2.71 -3.60 3.92
N VAL A 160 -1.41 -3.71 3.67
CA VAL A 160 -0.38 -4.04 4.64
C VAL A 160 0.42 -2.77 4.91
N LEU A 161 0.43 -2.33 6.15
CA LEU A 161 1.28 -1.25 6.65
C LEU A 161 2.53 -1.88 7.27
N ILE A 162 3.68 -1.68 6.63
CA ILE A 162 4.98 -2.21 7.08
C ILE A 162 5.71 -1.10 7.83
N PHE A 163 6.12 -1.36 9.07
CA PHE A 163 6.77 -0.38 9.96
C PHE A 163 8.26 -0.67 10.19
N HIS A 164 8.90 -1.24 9.18
CA HIS A 164 10.33 -1.46 9.14
C HIS A 164 10.84 -1.28 7.71
N ASP A 165 12.11 -0.92 7.57
CA ASP A 165 12.76 -0.86 6.26
C ASP A 165 12.79 -2.25 5.62
N VAL A 166 12.61 -2.31 4.31
CA VAL A 166 12.72 -3.55 3.52
C VAL A 166 14.07 -3.53 2.83
N ARG A 167 14.95 -4.48 3.18
CA ARG A 167 16.32 -4.51 2.65
C ARG A 167 16.34 -5.02 1.21
N PRO A 168 17.34 -4.67 0.38
CA PRO A 168 17.44 -5.17 -1.00
C PRO A 168 17.31 -6.69 -1.15
N GLU A 169 17.89 -7.46 -0.23
CA GLU A 169 17.84 -8.92 -0.23
C GLU A 169 16.45 -9.51 0.03
N ASP A 170 15.55 -8.72 0.63
CA ASP A 170 14.18 -9.10 0.98
C ASP A 170 13.19 -8.73 -0.16
N ILE A 171 13.70 -8.31 -1.33
CA ILE A 171 12.91 -7.80 -2.46
C ILE A 171 13.10 -8.68 -3.70
N GLU A 172 11.99 -9.21 -4.22
CA GLU A 172 11.93 -9.93 -5.50
C GLU A 172 11.16 -9.10 -6.54
N ILE A 173 11.79 -8.80 -7.67
CA ILE A 173 11.11 -8.11 -8.78
C ILE A 173 10.31 -9.12 -9.60
N LEU A 174 8.99 -8.97 -9.61
CA LEU A 174 8.09 -9.90 -10.30
C LEU A 174 7.75 -9.43 -11.70
N TYR A 175 7.28 -8.18 -11.83
CA TYR A 175 6.80 -7.64 -13.10
C TYR A 175 7.25 -6.20 -13.34
N ILE A 176 7.44 -5.86 -14.61
CA ILE A 176 7.52 -4.48 -15.09
C ILE A 176 6.25 -4.17 -15.88
N VAL A 177 5.58 -3.08 -15.50
CA VAL A 177 4.32 -2.62 -16.08
C VAL A 177 4.59 -1.38 -16.93
N SER A 178 4.15 -1.42 -18.18
CA SER A 178 4.18 -0.32 -19.14
C SER A 178 2.76 -0.05 -19.63
N ASP A 179 2.54 1.04 -20.38
CA ASP A 179 1.22 1.39 -20.94
C ASP A 179 0.59 0.29 -21.80
N HIS A 180 1.41 -0.63 -22.33
CA HIS A 180 0.96 -1.63 -23.29
C HIS A 180 1.16 -3.07 -22.81
N ARG A 181 1.97 -3.29 -21.77
CA ARG A 181 2.42 -4.65 -21.40
C ARG A 181 2.71 -4.75 -19.90
N VAL A 182 2.30 -5.88 -19.32
CA VAL A 182 2.79 -6.41 -18.04
C VAL A 182 3.72 -7.57 -18.38
N MET A 183 5.01 -7.44 -18.07
CA MET A 183 6.02 -8.46 -18.39
C MET A 183 6.65 -8.98 -17.11
N LYS A 184 6.92 -10.29 -17.02
CA LYS A 184 7.75 -10.80 -15.94
C LYS A 184 9.15 -10.20 -16.04
N PHE A 185 9.83 -10.00 -14.91
CA PHE A 185 11.15 -9.37 -14.89
C PHE A 185 12.18 -10.11 -15.78
N ASP A 186 12.19 -11.45 -15.74
CA ASP A 186 13.07 -12.25 -16.60
C ASP A 186 12.73 -12.17 -18.09
N GLU A 187 11.44 -12.06 -18.43
CA GLU A 187 11.01 -11.85 -19.81
C GLU A 187 11.44 -10.48 -20.31
N TRP A 188 11.29 -9.45 -19.47
CA TRP A 188 11.74 -8.10 -19.78
C TRP A 188 13.25 -8.07 -20.05
N LYS A 189 14.05 -8.69 -19.17
CA LYS A 189 15.50 -8.82 -19.38
C LYS A 189 15.83 -9.54 -20.68
N LYS A 190 15.14 -10.64 -21.01
CA LYS A 190 15.38 -11.36 -22.28
C LYS A 190 15.14 -10.51 -23.52
N VAL A 191 14.16 -9.61 -23.47
CA VAL A 191 13.80 -8.75 -24.61
C VAL A 191 14.77 -7.57 -24.74
N PHE A 192 15.10 -6.90 -23.64
CA PHE A 192 15.78 -5.60 -23.66
C PHE A 192 17.25 -5.65 -23.22
N CYS A 193 17.64 -6.65 -22.43
CA CYS A 193 19.01 -6.84 -21.96
C CYS A 193 19.66 -7.98 -22.77
N LYS A 194 20.26 -7.67 -23.92
CA LYS A 194 21.15 -8.63 -24.59
C LYS A 194 22.37 -8.86 -23.70
N LYS A 195 22.81 -10.13 -23.58
CA LYS A 195 24.18 -10.42 -23.14
C LYS A 195 25.12 -9.70 -24.10
N ARG A 196 25.81 -8.66 -23.62
CA ARG A 196 26.98 -8.12 -24.30
C ARG A 196 28.14 -9.10 -24.13
#